data_AF-A0A957SHV2-F1
#
_entry.id   AF-A0A957SHV2-F1
#
_cell.length_a   1.000
_cell.length_b   1.000
_cell.length_c   1.000
_cell.angle_alpha   90.00
_cell.angle_beta   90.00
_cell.angle_gamma   90.00
#
_symmetry.space_group_name_H-M   'P 1'
#
loop_
_entity.id
_entity.type
_entity.pdbx_description
1 polymer ?
#
loop_
_entity_poly.entity_id
_entity_poly.type
_entity_poly.pdbx_seq_one_letter_code
_entity_poly.pdbx_strand_id
1 'polypeptide(L)'
;ELTPEQIADINDKYFASTWDMLNEIEPCLYDNATYPSGAAATTRLLTDELVTLIPIWSDQALQAQSAGLLPENTRYIQLSDLPMVGGYASSAIPTNASDLDGALVLADFLLSAEMQESVVRDIGGFPAISWDQLPAELQEDFNDVITDDVPSFGSPWTGPMYEGWYTYVAPDVERE
;
A
#
# COMPACT_ATOMS: atom_id res chain seq x y z
N GLU A 1 19.79 -3.30 -16.56
CA GLU A 1 19.97 -2.73 -15.21
C GLU A 1 20.62 -1.36 -15.35
N LEU A 2 20.31 -0.43 -14.44
CA LEU A 2 20.91 0.90 -14.41
C LEU A 2 22.32 0.82 -13.81
N THR A 3 23.23 1.66 -14.28
CA THR A 3 24.56 1.83 -13.66
C THR A 3 24.46 2.67 -12.38
N PRO A 4 25.45 2.58 -11.47
CA PRO A 4 25.49 3.42 -10.27
C PRO A 4 25.42 4.92 -10.56
N GLU A 5 26.08 5.38 -11.64
CA GLU A 5 26.05 6.78 -12.08
C GLU A 5 24.64 7.21 -12.52
N GLN A 6 23.92 6.33 -13.25
CA GLN A 6 22.53 6.59 -13.63
C GLN A 6 21.58 6.60 -12.44
N ILE A 7 21.82 5.75 -11.44
CA ILE A 7 21.05 5.74 -10.18
C ILE A 7 21.25 7.05 -9.42
N ALA A 8 22.49 7.53 -9.33
CA ALA A 8 22.81 8.80 -8.69
C ALA A 8 22.16 9.98 -9.41
N ASP A 9 22.29 10.07 -10.74
CA ASP A 9 21.67 11.14 -11.55
C ASP A 9 20.14 11.16 -11.38
N ILE A 10 19.49 9.99 -11.35
CA ILE A 10 18.04 9.91 -11.10
C ILE A 10 17.69 10.40 -9.70
N ASN A 11 18.45 10.00 -8.68
CA ASN A 11 18.22 10.43 -7.29
C ASN A 11 18.34 11.95 -7.14
N ASP A 12 19.44 12.52 -7.63
CA ASP A 12 19.72 13.94 -7.50
C ASP A 12 18.69 14.78 -8.26
N LYS A 13 18.25 14.31 -9.42
CA LYS A 13 17.34 15.07 -10.28
C LYS A 13 15.87 14.97 -9.88
N TYR A 14 15.43 13.81 -9.40
CA TYR A 14 14.00 13.53 -9.22
C TYR A 14 13.59 13.31 -7.76
N PHE A 15 14.49 12.94 -6.87
CA PHE A 15 14.15 12.57 -5.49
C PHE A 15 14.79 13.46 -4.41
N ALA A 16 15.72 14.36 -4.75
CA ALA A 16 16.41 15.20 -3.77
C ALA A 16 15.44 15.91 -2.78
N SER A 17 14.38 16.54 -3.29
CA SER A 17 13.38 17.19 -2.42
C SER A 17 12.58 16.21 -1.57
N THR A 18 12.37 14.98 -2.06
CA THR A 18 11.69 13.93 -1.30
C THR A 18 12.53 13.50 -0.10
N TRP A 19 13.85 13.39 -0.27
CA TRP A 19 14.76 13.05 0.83
C TRP A 19 14.79 14.14 1.90
N ASP A 20 14.83 15.42 1.49
CA ASP A 20 14.73 16.54 2.42
C ASP A 20 13.43 16.49 3.22
N MET A 21 12.28 16.27 2.56
CA MET A 21 10.98 16.16 3.23
C MET A 21 10.90 14.98 4.21
N LEU A 22 11.46 13.82 3.87
CA LEU A 22 11.46 12.66 4.78
C LEU A 22 12.36 12.91 6.00
N ASN A 23 13.49 13.58 5.83
CA ASN A 23 14.37 13.98 6.92
C ASN A 23 13.74 15.07 7.81
N GLU A 24 12.88 15.94 7.25
CA GLU A 24 12.07 16.87 8.05
C GLU A 24 11.04 16.17 8.95
N ILE A 25 10.57 14.97 8.54
CA ILE A 25 9.63 14.15 9.32
C ILE A 25 10.36 13.30 10.38
N GLU A 26 11.63 12.98 10.17
CA GLU A 26 12.45 12.13 11.06
C GLU A 26 12.31 12.45 12.56
N PRO A 27 12.32 13.72 13.02
CA PRO A 27 12.17 14.05 14.44
C PRO A 27 10.80 13.70 15.04
N CYS A 28 9.79 13.46 14.19
CA CYS A 28 8.45 13.06 14.59
C CYS A 28 8.30 11.53 14.68
N LEU A 29 9.29 10.77 14.23
CA LEU A 29 9.27 9.30 14.31
C LEU A 29 9.46 8.83 15.76
N TYR A 30 8.96 7.63 16.04
CA TYR A 30 9.12 7.00 17.35
C TYR A 30 10.60 6.88 17.72
N ASP A 31 10.93 7.18 18.99
CA ASP A 31 12.27 7.04 19.58
C ASP A 31 13.40 7.66 18.73
N ASN A 32 13.19 8.87 18.20
CA ASN A 32 14.15 9.61 17.35
C ASN A 32 14.67 8.76 16.16
N ALA A 33 13.80 8.50 15.18
CA ALA A 33 14.11 7.80 13.93
C ALA A 33 14.10 6.26 13.96
N THR A 34 13.23 5.63 14.76
CA THR A 34 13.02 4.17 14.66
C THR A 34 12.12 3.81 13.47
N TYR A 35 12.61 2.89 12.63
CA TYR A 35 11.86 2.26 11.54
C TYR A 35 11.46 0.84 11.95
N PRO A 36 10.17 0.56 12.25
CA PRO A 36 9.74 -0.77 12.68
C PRO A 36 9.93 -1.82 11.57
N SER A 37 10.25 -3.05 11.95
CA SER A 37 10.52 -4.18 11.03
C SER A 37 9.30 -4.72 10.28
N GLY A 38 8.18 -4.00 10.30
CA GLY A 38 6.96 -4.35 9.58
C GLY A 38 5.69 -4.03 10.35
N ALA A 39 4.57 -4.36 9.73
CA ALA A 39 3.25 -3.93 10.17
C ALA A 39 2.90 -4.34 11.60
N ALA A 40 3.21 -5.56 12.03
CA ALA A 40 2.89 -6.00 13.39
C ALA A 40 3.62 -5.16 14.46
N ALA A 41 4.88 -4.78 14.19
CA ALA A 41 5.64 -3.90 15.08
C ALA A 41 5.07 -2.47 15.06
N THR A 42 4.74 -1.96 13.87
CA THR A 42 4.11 -0.65 13.69
C THR A 42 2.75 -0.55 14.39
N THR A 43 1.85 -1.54 14.20
CA THR A 43 0.55 -1.59 14.86
C THR A 43 0.72 -1.61 16.38
N ARG A 44 1.71 -2.36 16.90
CA ARG A 44 1.95 -2.40 18.34
C ARG A 44 2.32 -1.04 18.93
N LEU A 45 3.07 -0.20 18.21
CA LEU A 45 3.36 1.16 18.66
C LEU A 45 2.08 1.98 18.86
N LEU A 46 1.09 1.81 17.97
CA LEU A 46 -0.21 2.47 18.10
C LEU A 46 -1.02 1.88 19.26
N THR A 47 -1.06 0.55 19.41
CA THR A 47 -1.83 -0.09 20.49
C THR A 47 -1.26 0.17 21.87
N ASP A 48 0.06 0.30 21.99
CA ASP A 48 0.77 0.63 23.23
C ASP A 48 0.76 2.15 23.50
N GLU A 49 0.02 2.94 22.70
CA GLU A 49 -0.14 4.41 22.79
C GLU A 49 1.20 5.18 22.72
N LEU A 50 2.21 4.60 22.06
CA LEU A 50 3.53 5.19 21.89
C LEU A 50 3.61 6.17 20.72
N VAL A 51 2.67 6.06 19.78
CA VAL A 51 2.50 6.95 18.63
C VAL A 51 1.02 7.26 18.42
N THR A 52 0.73 8.35 17.71
CA THR A 52 -0.64 8.79 17.41
C THR A 52 -1.10 8.48 15.99
N LEU A 53 -0.16 8.13 15.10
CA LEU A 53 -0.41 7.87 13.68
C LEU A 53 0.57 6.81 13.18
N ILE A 54 0.08 5.88 12.37
CA ILE A 54 0.89 4.90 11.65
C ILE A 54 0.41 4.74 10.21
N PRO A 55 1.31 4.44 9.25
CA PRO A 55 0.90 3.81 8.00
C PRO A 55 0.59 2.33 8.26
N ILE A 56 -0.45 1.81 7.61
CA ILE A 56 -0.87 0.41 7.72
C ILE A 56 -1.56 -0.03 6.43
N TRP A 57 -1.41 -1.30 6.06
CA TRP A 57 -2.17 -1.90 4.95
C TRP A 57 -3.64 -2.09 5.34
N SER A 58 -4.56 -1.89 4.38
CA SER A 58 -6.00 -1.94 4.63
C SER A 58 -6.47 -3.29 5.17
N ASP A 59 -5.94 -4.40 4.63
CA ASP A 59 -6.22 -5.76 5.10
C ASP A 59 -5.81 -5.96 6.56
N GLN A 60 -4.62 -5.47 6.92
CA GLN A 60 -4.08 -5.56 8.27
C GLN A 60 -4.82 -4.66 9.25
N ALA A 61 -5.29 -3.49 8.81
CA ALA A 61 -6.15 -2.61 9.60
C ALA A 61 -7.49 -3.31 9.93
N LEU A 62 -8.15 -3.91 8.94
CA LEU A 62 -9.42 -4.64 9.14
C LEU A 62 -9.23 -5.87 10.05
N GLN A 63 -8.13 -6.61 9.88
CA GLN A 63 -7.79 -7.73 10.76
C GLN A 63 -7.56 -7.26 12.21
N ALA A 64 -6.79 -6.19 12.42
CA ALA A 64 -6.53 -5.65 13.74
C ALA A 64 -7.80 -5.09 14.40
N GLN A 65 -8.69 -4.46 13.63
CA GLN A 65 -9.99 -3.99 14.10
C GLN A 65 -10.89 -5.15 14.52
N SER A 66 -11.03 -6.16 13.67
CA SER A 66 -11.87 -7.33 13.92
C SER A 66 -11.38 -8.17 15.09
N ALA A 67 -10.06 -8.19 15.34
CA ALA A 67 -9.45 -8.79 16.51
C ALA A 67 -9.55 -7.94 17.80
N GLY A 68 -10.11 -6.72 17.72
CA GLY A 68 -10.22 -5.81 18.86
C GLY A 68 -8.87 -5.31 19.39
N LEU A 69 -7.84 -5.27 18.54
CA LEU A 69 -6.48 -4.87 18.92
C LEU A 69 -6.29 -3.35 18.91
N LEU A 70 -7.05 -2.63 18.08
CA LEU A 70 -6.92 -1.19 17.92
C LEU A 70 -7.67 -0.43 19.04
N PRO A 71 -7.14 0.71 19.52
CA PRO A 71 -7.86 1.57 20.46
C PRO A 71 -9.25 1.96 19.94
N GLU A 72 -10.26 2.06 20.81
CA GLU A 72 -11.66 2.36 20.42
C GLU A 72 -11.81 3.68 19.64
N ASN A 73 -10.91 4.64 19.88
CA ASN A 73 -10.91 5.94 19.21
C ASN A 73 -10.11 5.97 17.90
N THR A 74 -9.67 4.83 17.39
CA THR A 74 -8.95 4.75 16.12
C THR A 74 -9.82 5.26 14.97
N ARG A 75 -9.20 5.99 14.04
CA ARG A 75 -9.80 6.50 12.80
C ARG A 75 -8.86 6.22 11.64
N TYR A 76 -9.43 6.05 10.46
CA TYR A 76 -8.68 5.84 9.23
C TYR A 76 -8.77 7.07 8.35
N ILE A 77 -7.67 7.40 7.67
CA ILE A 77 -7.60 8.46 6.67
C ILE A 77 -6.82 7.93 5.47
N GLN A 78 -7.20 8.37 4.27
CA GLN A 78 -6.46 8.15 3.03
C GLN A 78 -6.25 9.50 2.35
N LEU A 79 -5.12 9.66 1.67
CA LEU A 79 -4.87 10.84 0.85
C LEU A 79 -5.72 10.75 -0.43
N SER A 80 -6.54 11.76 -0.69
CA SER A 80 -7.47 11.76 -1.84
C SER A 80 -6.84 12.30 -3.12
N ASP A 81 -5.77 13.08 -3.02
CA ASP A 81 -5.02 13.62 -4.15
C ASP A 81 -3.95 12.64 -4.67
N LEU A 82 -3.28 11.93 -3.76
CA LEU A 82 -2.34 10.86 -4.09
C LEU A 82 -2.37 9.76 -3.01
N PRO A 83 -3.21 8.72 -3.18
CA PRO A 83 -3.40 7.69 -2.17
C PRO A 83 -2.12 6.86 -1.96
N MET A 84 -1.93 6.38 -0.73
CA MET A 84 -0.89 5.41 -0.40
C MET A 84 -1.32 4.03 -0.91
N VAL A 85 -0.79 3.62 -2.06
CA VAL A 85 -1.25 2.43 -2.80
C VAL A 85 -0.11 1.44 -3.04
N GLY A 86 -0.36 0.15 -2.79
CA GLY A 86 0.58 -0.95 -3.07
C GLY A 86 0.51 -1.53 -4.48
N GLY A 87 -0.33 -0.97 -5.34
CA GLY A 87 -0.62 -1.48 -6.68
C GLY A 87 -1.74 -2.54 -6.72
N TYR A 88 -2.09 -2.98 -7.92
CA TYR A 88 -3.13 -3.99 -8.15
C TYR A 88 -2.57 -5.40 -8.19
N ALA A 89 -3.24 -6.33 -7.53
CA ALA A 89 -3.07 -7.75 -7.82
C ALA A 89 -3.60 -8.03 -9.24
N SER A 90 -2.80 -8.68 -10.08
CA SER A 90 -3.17 -8.98 -11.47
C SER A 90 -3.03 -10.47 -11.75
N SER A 91 -3.91 -10.96 -12.64
CA SER A 91 -3.87 -12.31 -13.19
C SER A 91 -3.93 -12.23 -14.71
N ALA A 92 -3.26 -13.16 -15.38
CA ALA A 92 -3.21 -13.21 -16.84
C ALA A 92 -3.42 -14.65 -17.34
N ILE A 93 -4.16 -14.79 -18.44
CA ILE A 93 -4.30 -16.06 -19.14
C ILE A 93 -3.20 -16.14 -20.20
N PRO A 94 -2.29 -17.13 -20.15
CA PRO A 94 -1.28 -17.31 -21.18
C PRO A 94 -1.92 -17.55 -22.55
N THR A 95 -1.32 -17.01 -23.61
CA THR A 95 -1.81 -17.20 -24.98
C THR A 95 -1.75 -18.64 -25.46
N ASN A 96 -1.01 -19.50 -24.76
CA ASN A 96 -0.88 -20.94 -25.00
C ASN A 96 -1.57 -21.79 -23.92
N ALA A 97 -2.57 -21.24 -23.20
CA ALA A 97 -3.33 -21.97 -22.20
C ALA A 97 -3.91 -23.28 -22.79
N SER A 98 -3.70 -24.40 -22.10
CA SER A 98 -4.18 -25.71 -22.54
C SER A 98 -5.69 -25.86 -22.47
N ASP A 99 -6.35 -25.04 -21.66
CA ASP A 99 -7.81 -24.92 -21.53
C ASP A 99 -8.19 -23.45 -21.37
N LEU A 100 -8.41 -22.78 -22.51
CA LEU A 100 -8.77 -21.36 -22.53
C LEU A 100 -10.18 -21.13 -21.96
N ASP A 101 -11.13 -22.01 -22.25
CA ASP A 101 -12.52 -21.85 -21.82
C ASP A 101 -12.62 -21.95 -20.29
N GLY A 102 -11.96 -22.94 -19.68
CA GLY A 102 -11.89 -23.06 -18.24
C GLY A 102 -11.20 -21.87 -17.57
N ALA A 103 -10.13 -21.34 -18.17
CA ALA A 103 -9.46 -20.15 -17.66
C ALA A 103 -10.36 -18.89 -17.72
N LEU A 104 -11.16 -18.74 -18.78
CA LEU A 104 -12.13 -17.64 -18.89
C LEU A 104 -13.27 -17.77 -17.86
N VAL A 105 -13.74 -18.99 -17.58
CA VAL A 105 -14.73 -19.23 -16.51
C VAL A 105 -14.19 -18.83 -15.14
N LEU A 106 -12.93 -19.16 -14.85
CA LEU A 106 -12.29 -18.71 -13.60
C LEU A 106 -12.17 -17.19 -13.53
N ALA A 107 -11.78 -16.54 -14.63
CA ALA A 107 -11.70 -15.08 -14.70
C ALA A 107 -13.08 -14.43 -14.46
N ASP A 108 -14.14 -14.95 -15.08
CA ASP A 108 -15.52 -14.47 -14.88
C ASP A 108 -15.98 -14.65 -13.43
N PHE A 109 -15.70 -15.82 -12.83
CA PHE A 109 -15.98 -16.07 -11.41
C PHE A 109 -15.25 -15.07 -10.50
N LEU A 110 -13.95 -14.86 -10.71
CA LEU A 110 -13.16 -13.91 -9.91
C LEU A 110 -13.69 -12.49 -10.03
N LEU A 111 -14.16 -12.07 -11.21
CA LEU A 111 -14.71 -10.74 -11.46
C LEU A 111 -16.19 -10.58 -11.07
N SER A 112 -16.85 -11.63 -10.60
CA SER A 112 -18.24 -11.55 -10.15
C SER A 112 -18.41 -10.61 -8.95
N ALA A 113 -19.56 -9.94 -8.86
CA ALA A 113 -19.85 -9.02 -7.76
C ALA A 113 -19.76 -9.69 -6.37
N GLU A 114 -20.17 -10.96 -6.26
CA GLU A 114 -20.05 -11.75 -5.03
C GLU A 114 -18.58 -11.93 -4.61
N MET A 115 -17.71 -12.29 -5.55
CA MET A 115 -16.29 -12.47 -5.25
C MET A 115 -15.60 -11.13 -4.97
N GLN A 116 -15.97 -10.07 -5.67
CA GLN A 116 -15.41 -8.74 -5.45
C GLN A 116 -15.89 -8.13 -4.12
N GLU A 117 -17.10 -8.45 -3.66
CA GLU A 117 -17.54 -8.13 -2.30
C GLU A 117 -16.68 -8.84 -1.25
N SER A 118 -16.37 -10.13 -1.44
CA SER A 118 -15.47 -10.87 -0.53
C SER A 118 -14.05 -10.29 -0.53
N VAL A 119 -13.55 -9.81 -1.67
CA VAL A 119 -12.25 -9.09 -1.74
C VAL A 119 -12.26 -7.87 -0.82
N VAL A 120 -13.34 -7.10 -0.79
CA VAL A 120 -13.44 -5.92 0.07
C VAL A 120 -13.57 -6.33 1.55
N ARG A 121 -14.47 -7.26 1.87
CA ARG A 121 -14.81 -7.61 3.26
C ARG A 121 -13.78 -8.49 3.96
N ASP A 122 -13.31 -9.53 3.27
CA ASP A 122 -12.52 -10.60 3.88
C ASP A 122 -11.03 -10.43 3.61
N ILE A 123 -10.68 -9.85 2.46
CA ILE A 123 -9.28 -9.62 2.06
C ILE A 123 -8.84 -8.19 2.38
N GLY A 124 -9.76 -7.21 2.41
CA GLY A 124 -9.41 -5.80 2.59
C GLY A 124 -8.74 -5.17 1.37
N GLY A 125 -8.98 -5.73 0.19
CA GLY A 125 -8.51 -5.20 -1.09
C GLY A 125 -9.53 -4.25 -1.74
N PHE A 126 -9.06 -3.47 -2.71
CA PHE A 126 -9.94 -2.73 -3.61
C PHE A 126 -10.55 -3.66 -4.67
N PRO A 127 -11.83 -3.48 -5.04
CA PRO A 127 -12.45 -4.30 -6.06
C PRO A 127 -11.88 -4.01 -7.45
N ALA A 128 -11.86 -5.02 -8.31
CA ALA A 128 -11.52 -4.92 -9.72
C ALA A 128 -12.72 -4.48 -10.59
N ILE A 129 -13.91 -4.42 -10.01
CA ILE A 129 -15.14 -3.89 -10.63
C ILE A 129 -15.50 -2.53 -10.05
N SER A 130 -16.39 -1.82 -10.72
CA SER A 130 -16.87 -0.52 -10.26
C SER A 130 -17.67 -0.64 -8.96
N TRP A 131 -17.52 0.32 -8.07
CA TRP A 131 -18.18 0.36 -6.76
C TRP A 131 -19.71 0.36 -6.85
N ASP A 132 -20.30 0.87 -7.94
CA ASP A 132 -21.75 0.85 -8.19
C ASP A 132 -22.32 -0.57 -8.39
N GLN A 133 -21.46 -1.57 -8.63
CA GLN A 133 -21.83 -2.98 -8.74
C GLN A 133 -21.78 -3.72 -7.40
N LEU A 134 -21.28 -3.07 -6.35
CA LEU A 134 -21.23 -3.62 -4.99
C LEU A 134 -22.40 -3.12 -4.14
N PRO A 135 -22.74 -3.80 -3.02
CA PRO A 135 -23.78 -3.34 -2.09
C PRO A 135 -23.58 -1.89 -1.64
N ALA A 136 -24.67 -1.13 -1.52
CA ALA A 136 -24.64 0.28 -1.13
C ALA A 136 -23.97 0.53 0.23
N GLU A 137 -24.06 -0.43 1.15
CA GLU A 137 -23.36 -0.40 2.44
C GLU A 137 -21.84 -0.28 2.26
N LEU A 138 -21.25 -1.07 1.35
CA LEU A 138 -19.80 -0.99 1.08
C LEU A 138 -19.41 0.34 0.43
N GLN A 139 -20.28 0.91 -0.40
CA GLN A 139 -20.03 2.22 -1.01
C GLN A 139 -20.02 3.32 0.06
N GLU A 140 -20.89 3.22 1.07
CA GLU A 140 -20.97 4.15 2.19
C GLU A 140 -19.76 3.99 3.13
N ASP A 141 -19.41 2.75 3.49
CA ASP A 141 -18.29 2.44 4.38
C ASP A 141 -16.92 2.88 3.82
N PHE A 142 -16.76 2.86 2.50
CA PHE A 142 -15.49 3.15 1.83
C PHE A 142 -15.44 4.52 1.14
N ASN A 143 -16.47 5.38 1.28
CA ASN A 143 -16.55 6.67 0.57
C ASN A 143 -15.32 7.58 0.76
N ASP A 144 -14.68 7.52 1.92
CA ASP A 144 -13.52 8.32 2.30
C ASP A 144 -12.18 7.73 1.81
N VAL A 145 -12.19 6.50 1.27
CA VAL A 145 -11.00 5.78 0.79
C VAL A 145 -11.08 5.33 -0.66
N ILE A 146 -12.22 5.53 -1.33
CA ILE A 146 -12.35 5.36 -2.78
C ILE A 146 -11.46 6.39 -3.46
N THR A 147 -10.60 5.90 -4.35
CA THR A 147 -9.77 6.73 -5.21
C THR A 147 -10.16 6.49 -6.66
N ASP A 148 -10.24 7.57 -7.43
CA ASP A 148 -10.56 7.51 -8.86
C ASP A 148 -9.37 7.01 -9.70
N ASP A 149 -8.14 7.27 -9.24
CA ASP A 149 -6.90 6.96 -9.96
C ASP A 149 -5.81 6.46 -9.00
N VAL A 150 -5.34 5.24 -9.23
CA VAL A 150 -4.19 4.65 -8.52
C VAL A 150 -2.93 4.85 -9.35
N PRO A 151 -1.94 5.63 -8.90
CA PRO A 151 -0.69 5.81 -9.64
C PRO A 151 0.07 4.48 -9.80
N SER A 152 0.65 4.26 -10.97
CA SER A 152 1.62 3.20 -11.21
C SER A 152 3.01 3.81 -11.37
N PHE A 153 3.92 3.40 -10.49
CA PHE A 153 5.32 3.80 -10.57
C PHE A 153 6.11 2.75 -11.34
N GLY A 154 6.59 3.12 -12.53
CA GLY A 154 7.32 2.20 -13.40
C GLY A 154 8.68 1.77 -12.85
N SER A 155 9.16 0.64 -13.37
CA SER A 155 10.46 0.03 -13.02
C SER A 155 11.71 0.93 -13.03
N PRO A 156 11.90 1.96 -13.89
CA PRO A 156 13.14 2.74 -13.87
C PRO A 156 13.32 3.57 -12.58
N TRP A 157 12.27 3.76 -11.80
CA TRP A 157 12.30 4.58 -10.57
C TRP A 157 12.56 3.76 -9.32
N THR A 158 12.12 2.49 -9.30
CA THR A 158 12.12 1.63 -8.11
C THR A 158 13.51 1.42 -7.54
N GLY A 159 14.47 1.02 -8.37
CA GLY A 159 15.86 0.80 -7.93
C GLY A 159 16.49 2.07 -7.36
N PRO A 160 16.50 3.19 -8.10
CA PRO A 160 17.01 4.46 -7.60
C PRO A 160 16.32 4.94 -6.31
N MET A 161 15.00 4.80 -6.20
CA MET A 161 14.24 5.20 -5.01
C MET A 161 14.69 4.42 -3.77
N TYR A 162 14.83 3.09 -3.85
CA TYR A 162 15.30 2.28 -2.72
C TYR A 162 16.73 2.62 -2.33
N GLU A 163 17.63 2.75 -3.31
CA GLU A 163 19.01 3.14 -3.05
C GLU A 163 19.09 4.53 -2.39
N GLY A 164 18.28 5.48 -2.85
CA GLY A 164 18.19 6.82 -2.26
C GLY A 164 17.69 6.80 -0.83
N TRP A 165 16.64 6.02 -0.53
CA TRP A 165 16.11 5.90 0.83
C TRP A 165 17.16 5.39 1.83
N TYR A 166 17.85 4.30 1.51
CA TYR A 166 18.94 3.78 2.36
C TYR A 166 20.16 4.70 2.41
N THR A 167 20.34 5.60 1.45
CA THR A 167 21.51 6.50 1.43
C THR A 167 21.25 7.79 2.19
N TYR A 168 20.07 8.37 2.01
CA TYR A 168 19.77 9.75 2.42
C TYR A 168 18.79 9.86 3.59
N VAL A 169 18.05 8.80 3.91
CA VAL A 169 17.01 8.81 4.95
C VAL A 169 17.32 7.81 6.06
N ALA A 170 17.61 6.56 5.71
CA ALA A 170 17.79 5.48 6.68
C ALA A 170 19.15 4.75 6.52
N PRO A 171 20.29 5.46 6.65
CA PRO A 171 21.62 4.88 6.43
C PRO A 171 22.02 3.81 7.45
N ASP A 172 21.40 3.84 8.64
CA ASP A 172 21.68 2.90 9.73
C ASP A 172 20.73 1.68 9.75
N VAL A 173 19.76 1.62 8.82
CA VAL A 173 18.86 0.48 8.67
C VAL A 173 19.50 -0.59 7.78
N GLU A 174 19.43 -1.85 8.21
CA GLU A 174 19.94 -2.98 7.43
C GLU A 174 19.14 -3.13 6.12
N ARG A 175 19.85 -3.33 5.00
CA ARG A 175 19.23 -3.49 3.69
C ARG A 175 18.63 -4.88 3.55
N GLU A 176 17.34 -4.96 3.25
CA GLU A 176 16.58 -6.18 2.93
C GLU A 176 16.55 -6.52 1.43
#